data_AF-A0A9D6LY89-F1
#
_entry.id   AF-A0A9D6LY89-F1
#
_cell.length_a   1.000
_cell.length_b   1.000
_cell.length_c   1.000
_cell.angle_alpha   90.00
_cell.angle_beta   90.00
_cell.angle_gamma   90.00
#
_symmetry.space_group_name_H-M   'P 1'
#
loop_
_entity.id
_entity.type
_entity.pdbx_description
1 polymer ?
#
loop_
_entity_poly.entity_id
_entity_poly.type
_entity_poly.pdbx_seq_one_letter_code
_entity_poly.pdbx_strand_id
1 'polypeptide(L)'
;MNPPSLSLPATLGELRRSEFTEQLLTCRTVKDELRQNLICRMERGEPLFPGIIGFDDTVIPQVVNGILSRHHFILLGLRGQAKSRLLRELTGLLDPALPYVAGCEIRDNPYAPICQHCRLLVAAKGDHVP
;
A
#
# COMPACT_ATOMS: atom_id res chain seq x y z
N MET A 1 12.87 15.83 11.96
CA MET A 1 13.81 15.83 10.82
C MET A 1 12.95 15.89 9.57
N ASN A 2 12.96 16.99 8.82
CA ASN A 2 12.31 17.04 7.51
C ASN A 2 13.00 16.03 6.59
N PRO A 3 12.29 15.18 5.83
CA PRO A 3 12.95 14.40 4.80
C PRO A 3 13.51 15.38 3.74
N PRO A 4 14.65 15.06 3.13
CA PRO A 4 15.17 15.85 2.02
C PRO A 4 14.08 15.93 0.94
N SER A 5 13.97 17.08 0.28
CA SER A 5 13.16 17.25 -0.93
C SER A 5 13.74 16.35 -2.04
N LEU A 6 13.48 15.05 -1.95
CA LEU A 6 13.71 14.09 -3.01
C LEU A 6 12.69 14.45 -4.09
N SER A 7 13.19 15.02 -5.19
CA SER A 7 12.40 15.16 -6.40
C SER A 7 11.81 13.80 -6.73
N LEU A 8 10.48 13.67 -6.61
CA LEU A 8 9.79 12.45 -7.01
C LEU A 8 10.02 12.22 -8.50
N PRO A 9 10.17 10.97 -8.95
CA PRO A 9 10.35 10.67 -10.36
C PRO A 9 9.13 11.16 -11.13
N ALA A 10 9.37 11.97 -12.16
CA ALA A 10 8.34 12.55 -13.02
C ALA A 10 8.18 11.77 -14.32
N THR A 11 9.03 10.77 -14.56
CA THR A 11 8.99 9.92 -15.75
C THR A 11 9.29 8.46 -15.40
N LEU A 12 8.85 7.53 -16.26
CA LEU A 12 9.12 6.09 -16.12
C LEU A 12 10.62 5.78 -16.08
N GLY A 13 11.44 6.50 -16.86
CA GLY A 13 12.89 6.36 -16.86
C GLY A 13 13.54 6.79 -15.55
N GLU A 14 13.05 7.86 -14.93
CA GLU A 14 13.47 8.27 -13.59
C GLU A 14 12.98 7.28 -12.52
N LEU A 15 11.75 6.78 -12.67
CA LEU A 15 11.17 5.81 -11.75
C LEU A 15 12.04 4.55 -11.66
N ARG A 16 12.56 4.05 -12.80
CA ARG A 16 13.47 2.89 -12.84
C ARG A 16 14.77 3.10 -12.07
N ARG A 17 15.19 4.35 -11.87
CA ARG A 17 16.41 4.70 -11.11
C ARG A 17 16.12 5.04 -9.65
N SER A 18 14.84 5.01 -9.25
CA SER A 18 14.40 5.27 -7.89
C SER A 18 14.27 3.98 -7.07
N GLU A 19 13.92 4.13 -5.79
CA GLU A 19 13.60 3.03 -4.88
C GLU A 19 12.41 2.16 -5.35
N PHE A 20 11.57 2.71 -6.24
CA PHE A 20 10.41 2.04 -6.81
C PHE A 20 10.80 1.13 -7.97
N THR A 21 11.48 0.03 -7.65
CA THR A 21 11.91 -0.95 -8.65
C THR A 21 10.73 -1.64 -9.34
N GLU A 22 10.94 -2.07 -10.59
CA GLU A 22 9.95 -2.80 -11.40
C GLU A 22 9.50 -4.09 -10.72
N GLN A 23 10.42 -4.83 -10.10
CA GLN A 23 10.11 -6.04 -9.35
C GLN A 23 9.19 -5.75 -8.16
N LEU A 24 9.46 -4.68 -7.42
CA LEU A 24 8.65 -4.30 -6.26
C LEU A 24 7.23 -3.94 -6.71
N LEU A 25 7.07 -3.10 -7.73
CA LEU A 25 5.76 -2.61 -8.14
C LEU A 25 4.94 -3.62 -8.95
N THR A 26 5.56 -4.55 -9.66
CA THR A 26 4.82 -5.53 -10.49
C THR A 26 4.41 -6.76 -9.68
N CYS A 27 5.21 -7.15 -8.69
CA CYS A 27 4.99 -8.40 -7.95
C CYS A 27 4.38 -8.20 -6.55
N ARG A 28 4.52 -7.03 -5.93
CA ARG A 28 4.01 -6.80 -4.57
C ARG A 28 2.51 -6.53 -4.61
N THR A 29 1.73 -7.42 -4.02
CA THR A 29 0.30 -7.19 -3.84
C THR A 29 0.04 -6.33 -2.60
N VAL A 30 -1.15 -5.73 -2.51
CA VAL A 30 -1.60 -5.01 -1.30
C VAL A 30 -1.53 -5.90 -0.05
N LYS A 31 -1.78 -7.21 -0.18
CA LYS A 31 -1.66 -8.14 0.94
C LYS A 31 -0.21 -8.34 1.39
N ASP A 32 0.71 -8.36 0.45
CA ASP A 32 2.15 -8.48 0.75
C ASP A 32 2.66 -7.21 1.40
N GLU A 33 2.21 -6.04 0.92
CA GLU A 33 2.48 -4.74 1.51
C GLU A 33 2.00 -4.67 2.96
N LEU A 34 0.71 -4.94 3.21
CA LEU A 34 0.14 -4.97 4.55
C LEU A 34 0.89 -5.93 5.48
N ARG A 35 1.24 -7.13 5.00
CA ARG A 35 1.97 -8.13 5.78
C ARG A 35 3.38 -7.64 6.14
N GLN A 36 4.14 -7.15 5.16
CA GLN A 36 5.52 -6.70 5.37
C GLN A 36 5.57 -5.53 6.34
N ASN A 37 4.68 -4.56 6.16
CA ASN A 37 4.63 -3.36 7.00
C ASN A 37 4.14 -3.70 8.41
N LEU A 38 3.21 -4.65 8.56
CA LEU A 38 2.81 -5.16 9.86
C LEU A 38 3.97 -5.82 10.61
N ILE A 39 4.75 -6.69 9.95
CA ILE A 39 5.93 -7.34 10.55
C ILE A 39 6.93 -6.28 11.03
N CYS A 40 7.27 -5.32 10.17
CA CYS A 40 8.20 -4.24 10.51
C CYS A 40 7.71 -3.41 11.71
N ARG A 41 6.42 -3.11 11.76
CA ARG A 41 5.80 -2.37 12.88
C ARG A 41 5.84 -3.17 14.20
N MET A 42 5.60 -4.48 14.13
CA MET A 42 5.71 -5.39 15.28
C MET A 42 7.16 -5.49 15.78
N GLU A 43 8.13 -5.63 14.89
CA GLU A 43 9.57 -5.68 15.24
C GLU A 43 10.05 -4.41 15.94
N ARG A 44 9.47 -3.26 15.57
CA ARG A 44 9.76 -1.95 16.21
C ARG A 44 9.03 -1.75 17.54
N GLY A 45 8.13 -2.65 17.93
CA GLY A 45 7.32 -2.51 19.13
C GLY A 45 6.33 -1.34 19.08
N GLU A 46 5.98 -0.89 17.87
CA GLU A 46 5.04 0.22 17.69
C GLU A 46 3.59 -0.25 17.93
N PRO A 47 2.71 0.62 18.46
CA PRO A 47 1.30 0.27 18.62
C PRO A 47 0.66 0.00 17.25
N LEU A 48 0.02 -1.16 17.11
CA LEU A 48 -0.56 -1.61 15.84
C LEU A 48 -1.83 -0.85 15.47
N PHE A 49 -2.73 -0.66 16.44
CA PHE A 49 -4.05 -0.05 16.24
C PHE A 49 -4.33 0.99 17.33
N PRO A 50 -3.65 2.16 17.29
CA PRO A 50 -3.80 3.18 18.32
C PRO A 50 -5.26 3.66 18.42
N GLY A 51 -5.75 3.83 19.65
CA GLY A 51 -7.10 4.32 19.90
C GLY A 51 -8.23 3.30 19.67
N ILE A 52 -7.91 2.03 19.46
CA ILE A 52 -8.82 0.90 19.67
C ILE A 52 -8.63 0.43 21.12
N ILE A 53 -9.71 0.35 21.91
CA ILE A 53 -9.65 0.01 23.33
C ILE A 53 -10.44 -1.28 23.57
N GLY A 54 -9.86 -2.23 24.31
CA GLY A 54 -10.53 -3.45 24.77
C GLY A 54 -10.57 -4.58 23.74
N PHE A 55 -9.85 -4.44 22.61
CA PHE A 55 -9.75 -5.47 21.57
C PHE A 55 -8.39 -6.19 21.58
N ASP A 56 -7.49 -5.81 22.49
CA ASP A 56 -6.11 -6.29 22.57
C ASP A 56 -6.03 -7.81 22.70
N ASP A 57 -6.92 -8.41 23.49
CA ASP A 57 -6.94 -9.85 23.74
C ASP A 57 -7.96 -10.62 22.87
N THR A 58 -8.67 -9.95 21.96
CA THR A 58 -9.78 -10.57 21.21
C THR A 58 -9.68 -10.37 19.70
N VAL A 59 -9.98 -9.16 19.22
CA VAL A 59 -10.10 -8.85 17.79
C VAL A 59 -8.74 -8.56 17.16
N ILE A 60 -7.86 -7.84 17.86
CA ILE A 60 -6.55 -7.44 17.33
C ILE A 60 -5.70 -8.68 16.95
N PRO A 61 -5.58 -9.72 17.79
CA PRO A 61 -4.81 -10.91 17.44
C PRO A 61 -5.36 -11.63 16.20
N GLN A 62 -6.69 -11.67 16.03
CA GLN A 62 -7.32 -12.28 14.86
C GLN A 62 -7.05 -11.50 13.57
N VAL A 63 -7.05 -10.17 13.65
CA VAL A 63 -6.74 -9.29 12.52
C VAL A 63 -5.27 -9.43 12.13
N VAL A 64 -4.36 -9.42 13.10
CA VAL A 64 -2.92 -9.65 12.87
C VAL A 64 -2.70 -10.99 12.17
N ASN A 65 -3.29 -12.07 12.70
CA ASN A 65 -3.19 -13.39 12.08
C ASN A 65 -3.79 -13.43 10.67
N GLY A 66 -4.92 -12.76 10.45
CA GLY A 66 -5.53 -12.65 9.12
C GLY A 66 -4.63 -11.97 8.09
N ILE A 67 -3.96 -10.87 8.49
CA ILE A 67 -3.02 -10.14 7.63
C ILE A 67 -1.76 -10.96 7.39
N LEU A 68 -1.16 -11.52 8.45
CA LEU A 68 0.03 -12.37 8.33
C LEU A 68 -0.24 -13.55 7.40
N SER A 69 -1.40 -14.18 7.48
CA SER A 69 -1.77 -15.30 6.61
C SER A 69 -2.33 -14.89 5.24
N ARG A 70 -2.33 -13.59 4.91
CA ARG A 70 -2.84 -13.03 3.64
C ARG A 70 -4.31 -13.41 3.36
N HIS A 71 -5.11 -13.59 4.40
CA HIS A 71 -6.52 -13.95 4.30
C HIS A 71 -7.40 -12.76 3.94
N HIS A 72 -8.53 -13.07 3.29
CA HIS A 72 -9.66 -12.15 3.26
C HIS A 72 -10.48 -12.35 4.52
N PHE A 73 -10.89 -11.26 5.17
CA PHE A 73 -11.73 -11.33 6.37
C PHE A 73 -12.79 -10.24 6.35
N ILE A 74 -13.83 -10.46 7.13
CA ILE A 74 -14.96 -9.54 7.28
C ILE A 74 -15.04 -9.17 8.76
N LEU A 75 -15.18 -7.88 9.06
CA LEU A 75 -15.42 -7.41 10.43
C LEU A 75 -16.92 -7.40 10.71
N LEU A 76 -17.37 -8.31 11.58
CA LEU A 76 -18.75 -8.42 12.03
C LEU A 76 -18.88 -7.91 13.47
N GLY A 77 -20.00 -7.25 13.77
CA GLY A 77 -20.26 -6.72 15.11
C GLY A 77 -21.41 -5.72 15.13
N LEU A 78 -21.85 -5.35 16.31
CA LEU A 78 -22.96 -4.42 16.52
C LEU A 78 -22.55 -2.96 16.22
N ARG A 79 -23.53 -2.05 16.14
CA ARG A 79 -23.29 -0.61 15.98
C ARG A 79 -22.45 -0.10 17.16
N GLY A 80 -21.44 0.72 16.87
CA GLY A 80 -20.55 1.30 17.90
C GLY A 80 -19.32 0.48 18.27
N GLN A 81 -19.17 -0.76 17.80
CA GLN A 81 -18.03 -1.64 18.13
C GLN A 81 -16.77 -1.38 17.29
N ALA A 82 -16.43 -0.12 17.02
CA ALA A 82 -15.17 0.30 16.38
C ALA A 82 -14.77 -0.31 15.01
N LYS A 83 -15.63 -1.09 14.33
CA LYS A 83 -15.33 -1.70 13.00
C LYS A 83 -14.73 -0.72 11.99
N SER A 84 -15.40 0.41 11.77
CA SER A 84 -14.93 1.43 10.82
C SER A 84 -13.67 2.15 11.30
N ARG A 85 -13.40 2.19 12.61
CA ARG A 85 -12.15 2.74 13.13
C ARG A 85 -11.00 1.79 12.82
N LEU A 86 -11.17 0.50 13.13
CA LEU A 86 -10.19 -0.54 12.84
C LEU A 86 -9.83 -0.59 11.35
N LEU A 87 -10.83 -0.50 10.45
CA LEU A 87 -10.58 -0.44 9.00
C LEU A 87 -9.72 0.74 8.57
N ARG A 88 -9.89 1.91 9.21
CA ARG A 88 -9.06 3.09 8.90
C ARG A 88 -7.65 2.94 9.42
N GLU A 89 -7.46 2.31 10.58
CA GLU A 89 -6.12 2.04 11.09
C GLU A 89 -5.32 1.09 10.18
N LEU A 90 -6.00 0.16 9.48
CA LEU A 90 -5.34 -0.72 8.50
C LEU A 90 -4.70 0.05 7.34
N THR A 91 -5.22 1.22 6.96
CA THR A 91 -4.58 2.03 5.90
C THR A 91 -3.24 2.60 6.36
N GLY A 92 -2.99 2.70 7.67
CA GLY A 92 -1.69 3.07 8.23
C GLY A 92 -0.61 1.99 8.08
N LEU A 93 -0.96 0.81 7.55
CA LEU A 93 -0.02 -0.23 7.15
C LEU A 93 0.30 -0.19 5.65
N LEU A 94 -0.30 0.72 4.88
CA LEU A 94 0.04 0.93 3.48
C LEU A 94 1.15 1.98 3.36
N ASP A 95 1.93 1.89 2.30
CA ASP A 95 2.99 2.83 1.98
C ASP A 95 2.37 4.21 1.68
N PRO A 96 3.05 5.30 2.06
CA PRO A 96 2.50 6.66 1.97
C PRO A 96 2.32 7.14 0.53
N ALA A 97 3.04 6.55 -0.42
CA ALA A 97 2.98 6.92 -1.84
C ALA A 97 3.25 5.71 -2.73
N LEU A 98 2.54 5.65 -3.85
CA LEU A 98 2.74 4.71 -4.94
C LEU A 98 2.73 5.49 -6.26
N PRO A 99 3.68 5.23 -7.17
CA PRO A 99 3.73 5.87 -8.48
C PRO A 99 2.63 5.29 -9.38
N TYR A 100 2.11 6.14 -10.26
CA TYR A 100 1.06 5.78 -11.21
C TYR A 100 1.25 6.58 -12.50
N VAL A 101 0.69 6.08 -13.60
CA VAL A 101 0.75 6.79 -14.90
C VAL A 101 -0.14 8.03 -14.87
N ALA A 102 0.44 9.19 -15.16
CA ALA A 102 -0.30 10.45 -15.14
C ALA A 102 -1.42 10.48 -16.19
N GLY A 103 -2.58 11.01 -15.83
CA GLY A 103 -3.77 11.06 -16.70
C GLY A 103 -4.57 9.75 -16.76
N CYS A 104 -4.15 8.69 -16.05
CA CYS A 104 -4.94 7.49 -15.91
C CYS A 104 -6.01 7.61 -14.81
N GLU A 105 -7.28 7.38 -15.16
CA GLU A 105 -8.41 7.44 -14.22
C GLU A 105 -8.30 6.43 -13.08
N ILE A 106 -7.78 5.23 -13.36
CA ILE A 106 -7.64 4.15 -12.38
C ILE A 106 -6.29 4.15 -11.65
N ARG A 107 -5.42 5.13 -11.93
CA ARG A 107 -4.05 5.20 -11.38
C ARG A 107 -3.26 3.91 -11.63
N ASP A 108 -3.12 3.59 -12.91
CA ASP A 108 -2.54 2.34 -13.36
C ASP A 108 -1.04 2.23 -13.07
N ASN A 109 -0.56 0.99 -13.00
CA ASN A 109 0.82 0.67 -12.72
C ASN A 109 1.73 1.11 -13.88
N PRO A 110 2.79 1.91 -13.64
CA PRO A 110 3.69 2.38 -14.70
C PRO A 110 4.48 1.27 -15.41
N TYR A 111 4.77 0.16 -14.73
CA TYR A 111 5.53 -0.97 -15.26
C TYR A 111 4.65 -2.05 -15.88
N ALA A 112 3.47 -2.29 -15.30
CA ALA A 112 2.55 -3.31 -15.75
C ALA A 112 1.12 -2.76 -15.94
N PRO A 113 0.92 -1.82 -16.89
CA PRO A 113 -0.37 -1.19 -17.08
C PRO A 113 -1.45 -2.19 -17.53
N ILE A 114 -2.62 -2.10 -16.90
CA ILE A 114 -3.82 -2.86 -17.26
C ILE A 114 -4.67 -2.07 -18.26
N CYS A 115 -4.67 -0.75 -18.16
CA CYS A 115 -5.44 0.19 -18.96
C CYS A 115 -4.89 0.27 -20.39
N GLN A 116 -5.78 0.22 -21.40
CA GLN A 116 -5.37 0.27 -22.81
C GLN A 116 -4.62 1.56 -23.16
N HIS A 117 -5.12 2.71 -22.68
CA HIS A 117 -4.49 4.00 -22.88
C HIS A 117 -3.04 4.02 -22.36
N CYS A 118 -2.83 3.48 -21.17
CA CYS A 118 -1.55 3.41 -20.47
C CYS A 118 -0.57 2.51 -21.24
N ARG A 119 -1.03 1.34 -21.71
CA ARG A 119 -0.24 0.45 -22.57
C ARG A 119 0.22 1.14 -23.85
N LEU A 120 -0.67 1.87 -24.51
CA LEU A 120 -0.33 2.63 -25.71
C LEU A 120 0.64 3.77 -25.41
N LEU A 121 0.45 4.47 -24.29
CA LEU A 121 1.33 5.55 -23.87
C LEU A 121 2.74 5.03 -23.58
N VAL A 122 2.85 3.91 -22.88
CA VAL A 122 4.15 3.24 -22.60
C VAL A 122 4.82 2.77 -23.88
N ALA A 123 4.06 2.18 -24.81
CA ALA A 123 4.61 1.77 -26.10
C ALA A 123 5.08 2.97 -26.95
N ALA A 124 4.39 4.11 -26.87
CA ALA A 124 4.70 5.30 -27.67
C ALA A 124 5.83 6.16 -27.09
N LYS A 125 5.88 6.31 -25.75
CA LYS A 125 6.81 7.25 -25.08
C LYS A 125 7.95 6.59 -24.31
N GLY A 126 7.87 5.28 -24.04
CA GLY A 126 8.90 4.54 -23.30
C GLY A 126 9.26 5.21 -21.98
N ASP A 127 10.55 5.55 -21.82
CA ASP A 127 11.07 6.14 -20.59
C ASP A 127 10.55 7.55 -20.30
N HIS A 128 9.92 8.21 -21.27
CA HIS A 128 9.34 9.56 -21.12
C HIS A 128 7.86 9.56 -20.70
N VAL A 129 7.29 8.40 -20.36
CA VAL A 129 5.93 8.32 -19.81
C VAL A 129 5.89 9.07 -18.48
N PRO A 130 4.95 10.01 -18.30
CA PRO A 130 4.76 10.72 -17.03
C PRO A 130 3.98 9.89 -16.00
#